data_AF-A0A351VAZ9-F1
#
_entry.id   AF-A0A351VAZ9-F1
#
_cell.length_a   1.000
_cell.length_b   1.000
_cell.length_c   1.000
_cell.angle_alpha   90.00
_cell.angle_beta   90.00
_cell.angle_gamma   90.00
#
_symmetry.space_group_name_H-M   'P 1'
#
loop_
_entity.id
_entity.type
_entity.pdbx_description
1 polymer ?
#
loop_
_entity_poly.entity_id
_entity_poly.type
_entity_poly.pdbx_seq_one_letter_code
_entity_poly.pdbx_strand_id
1 'polypeptide(L)'
;MKNKLARRVALLMAVAAMSVSAVACGGSSDAATQEEAALTEEEYEAKAAELSESITSAMSGASSIDANDTEAAKELLESLKDPFVEFASVKAPDTYADAHEKFKSGCDGMVEYLDMMVTAIDSGELDAEKMTSLVTAIQTDFQDGAAMLQ
;
A
#
# COMPACT_ATOMS: atom_id res chain seq x y z
N MET A 1 16.44 2.42 12.59
CA MET A 1 15.93 2.46 11.20
C MET A 1 14.57 1.77 11.18
N LYS A 2 14.47 0.51 11.63
CA LYS A 2 13.31 -0.15 12.27
C LYS A 2 12.13 0.74 12.75
N ASN A 3 12.35 1.62 13.73
CA ASN A 3 11.31 2.54 14.24
C ASN A 3 10.80 3.58 13.23
N LYS A 4 11.58 3.93 12.20
CA LYS A 4 11.18 4.82 11.11
C LYS A 4 10.31 4.08 10.10
N LEU A 5 10.71 2.87 9.70
CA LEU A 5 9.92 2.00 8.82
C LEU A 5 8.58 1.63 9.47
N ALA A 6 8.57 1.16 10.73
CA ALA A 6 7.35 0.89 11.48
C ALA A 6 6.42 2.12 11.57
N ARG A 7 7.01 3.32 11.74
CA ARG A 7 6.27 4.58 11.77
C ARG A 7 5.73 5.00 10.39
N ARG A 8 6.42 4.67 9.29
CA ARG A 8 5.97 4.92 7.91
C ARG A 8 4.85 3.97 7.49
N VAL A 9 4.96 2.69 7.84
CA VAL A 9 3.88 1.71 7.64
C VAL A 9 2.65 2.06 8.49
N ALA A 10 2.85 2.49 9.74
CA ALA A 10 1.76 3.01 10.57
C ALA A 10 1.11 4.28 9.98
N LEU A 11 1.87 5.11 9.26
CA LEU A 11 1.36 6.27 8.51
C LEU A 11 0.49 5.85 7.33
N LEU A 12 0.84 4.77 6.65
CA LEU A 12 0.07 4.14 5.58
C LEU A 12 -1.32 3.71 6.09
N MET A 13 -1.39 3.16 7.30
CA MET A 13 -2.65 2.85 8.01
C MET A 13 -3.41 4.10 8.47
N ALA A 14 -2.71 5.20 8.74
CA ALA A 14 -3.28 6.45 9.24
C ALA A 14 -3.95 7.29 8.14
N VAL A 15 -3.83 6.94 6.85
CA VAL A 15 -4.54 7.69 5.79
C VAL A 15 -6.07 7.53 5.86
N ALA A 16 -6.57 6.59 6.68
CA ALA A 16 -7.99 6.53 7.07
C ALA A 16 -8.38 7.59 8.15
N ALA A 17 -7.43 8.32 8.74
CA ALA A 17 -7.66 9.32 9.78
C ALA A 17 -6.93 10.64 9.44
N MET A 18 -7.71 11.60 8.92
CA MET A 18 -7.30 12.94 8.49
C MET A 18 -6.24 13.66 9.35
N SER A 19 -5.46 14.50 8.65
CA SER A 19 -4.91 15.81 9.05
C SER A 19 -3.39 15.94 9.32
N VAL A 20 -2.70 16.36 8.24
CA VAL A 20 -1.66 17.43 8.14
C VAL A 20 -0.65 17.55 9.28
N SER A 21 0.62 17.20 9.00
CA SER A 21 1.73 18.18 8.99
C SER A 21 3.09 17.57 8.62
N ALA A 22 3.82 18.36 7.82
CA ALA A 22 5.28 18.42 7.65
C ALA A 22 5.98 17.43 6.70
N VAL A 23 6.00 17.85 5.44
CA VAL A 23 7.05 17.60 4.44
C VAL A 23 8.41 18.10 4.93
N ALA A 24 9.41 17.22 4.93
CA ALA A 24 10.83 17.59 4.91
C ALA A 24 11.57 16.54 4.06
N CYS A 25 11.62 16.79 2.76
CA CYS A 25 12.44 16.07 1.79
C CYS A 25 13.90 16.53 1.91
N GLY A 26 14.85 15.60 1.96
CA GLY A 26 16.26 15.94 1.83
C GLY A 26 17.19 14.74 2.06
N GLY A 27 17.85 14.28 1.00
CA GLY A 27 19.03 13.41 1.10
C GLY A 27 19.21 12.48 -0.08
N SER A 28 20.26 12.72 -0.85
CA SER A 28 20.55 12.21 -2.20
C SER A 28 20.85 10.71 -2.35
N SER A 29 20.61 10.29 -3.58
CA SER A 29 20.94 9.07 -4.32
C SER A 29 22.33 8.48 -4.11
N ASP A 30 22.45 7.15 -4.24
CA ASP A 30 23.44 6.53 -5.14
C ASP A 30 22.97 5.14 -5.60
N ALA A 31 23.21 4.83 -6.87
CA ALA A 31 22.65 3.68 -7.59
C ALA A 31 23.74 2.66 -7.93
N ALA A 32 23.48 1.36 -7.75
CA ALA A 32 24.27 0.29 -8.38
C ALA A 32 23.54 -1.06 -8.51
N THR A 33 23.17 -1.36 -9.77
CA THR A 33 23.21 -2.63 -10.53
C THR A 33 22.87 -4.01 -9.91
N GLN A 34 21.68 -4.48 -10.32
CA GLN A 34 21.14 -5.84 -10.58
C GLN A 34 22.06 -7.08 -10.50
N GLU A 35 21.94 -7.82 -9.40
CA GLU A 35 21.25 -9.13 -9.32
C GLU A 35 19.97 -8.88 -8.49
N GLU A 36 18.96 -9.77 -8.43
CA GLU A 36 17.85 -9.64 -7.44
C GLU A 36 18.37 -9.89 -6.00
N ALA A 37 19.34 -9.08 -5.60
CA ALA A 37 19.76 -8.89 -4.24
C ALA A 37 18.57 -8.33 -3.47
N ALA A 38 18.42 -8.78 -2.23
CA ALA A 38 17.50 -8.11 -1.32
C ALA A 38 17.83 -6.62 -1.31
N LEU A 39 16.79 -5.79 -1.35
CA LEU A 39 16.94 -4.36 -1.21
C LEU A 39 17.73 -4.07 0.07
N THR A 40 18.48 -2.99 0.08
CA THR A 40 18.99 -2.43 1.32
C THR A 40 17.83 -1.91 2.18
N GLU A 41 18.05 -1.73 3.48
CA GLU A 41 17.01 -1.18 4.36
C GLU A 41 16.52 0.21 3.88
N GLU A 42 17.40 1.02 3.32
CA GLU A 42 17.08 2.35 2.80
C GLU A 42 16.22 2.28 1.53
N GLU A 43 16.56 1.41 0.59
CA GLU A 43 15.77 1.19 -0.63
C GLU A 43 14.39 0.60 -0.31
N TYR A 44 14.33 -0.31 0.67
CA TYR A 44 13.07 -0.86 1.14
C TYR A 44 12.19 0.21 1.84
N GLU A 45 12.80 1.04 2.68
CA GLU A 45 12.14 2.21 3.29
C GLU A 45 11.64 3.23 2.26
N ALA A 46 12.35 3.37 1.12
CA ALA A 46 11.92 4.22 0.01
C ALA A 46 10.72 3.61 -0.73
N LYS A 47 10.74 2.30 -1.01
CA LYS A 47 9.61 1.59 -1.63
C LYS A 47 8.33 1.67 -0.79
N ALA A 48 8.44 1.57 0.53
CA ALA A 48 7.29 1.76 1.43
C ALA A 48 6.77 3.22 1.41
N ALA A 49 7.66 4.20 1.23
CA ALA A 49 7.27 5.60 1.09
C ALA A 49 6.58 5.88 -0.26
N GLU A 50 7.12 5.34 -1.36
CA GLU A 50 6.51 5.42 -2.70
C GLU A 50 5.10 4.83 -2.71
N LEU A 51 4.88 3.69 -2.02
CA LEU A 51 3.54 3.12 -1.85
C LEU A 51 2.60 4.11 -1.13
N SER A 52 3.04 4.69 -0.03
CA SER A 52 2.24 5.66 0.75
C SER A 52 1.88 6.91 -0.06
N GLU A 53 2.84 7.43 -0.83
CA GLU A 53 2.64 8.59 -1.71
C GLU A 53 1.67 8.26 -2.84
N SER A 54 1.81 7.09 -3.47
CA SER A 54 0.92 6.63 -4.52
C SER A 54 -0.52 6.50 -4.04
N ILE A 55 -0.72 5.91 -2.86
CA ILE A 55 -2.03 5.79 -2.21
C ILE A 55 -2.64 7.17 -1.93
N THR A 56 -1.85 8.11 -1.41
CA THR A 56 -2.30 9.48 -1.10
C THR A 56 -2.68 10.26 -2.37
N SER A 57 -1.86 10.12 -3.41
CA SER A 57 -2.09 10.74 -4.71
C SER A 57 -3.36 10.20 -5.35
N ALA A 58 -3.56 8.89 -5.30
CA ALA A 58 -4.73 8.24 -5.86
C ALA A 58 -6.02 8.61 -5.11
N MET A 59 -6.00 8.72 -3.77
CA MET A 59 -7.13 9.24 -2.99
C MET A 59 -7.45 10.70 -3.32
N SER A 60 -6.44 11.52 -3.57
CA SER A 60 -6.64 12.90 -4.03
C SER A 60 -7.29 12.94 -5.41
N GLY A 61 -6.85 12.06 -6.32
CA GLY A 61 -7.49 11.84 -7.63
C GLY A 61 -8.95 11.39 -7.52
N ALA A 62 -9.26 10.49 -6.60
CA ALA A 62 -10.62 10.01 -6.34
C ALA A 62 -11.61 11.15 -6.06
N SER A 63 -11.18 12.16 -5.31
CA SER A 63 -12.03 13.32 -4.95
C SER A 63 -12.44 14.18 -6.15
N SER A 64 -11.76 14.02 -7.29
CA SER A 64 -12.01 14.75 -8.53
C SER A 64 -12.87 13.98 -9.55
N ILE A 65 -13.19 12.72 -9.29
CA ILE A 65 -14.00 11.88 -10.16
C ILE A 65 -15.49 12.16 -9.95
N ASP A 66 -16.25 12.29 -11.04
CA ASP A 66 -17.71 12.39 -10.97
C ASP A 66 -18.30 11.06 -10.49
N ALA A 67 -19.22 11.09 -9.53
CA ALA A 67 -19.83 9.90 -8.96
C ALA A 67 -20.63 9.04 -9.95
N ASN A 68 -20.99 9.59 -11.12
CA ASN A 68 -21.68 8.86 -12.19
C ASN A 68 -20.73 8.36 -13.28
N ASP A 69 -19.44 8.71 -13.21
CA ASP A 69 -18.43 8.25 -14.16
C ASP A 69 -17.80 6.94 -13.66
N THR A 70 -18.53 5.85 -13.92
CA THR A 70 -18.14 4.50 -13.50
C THR A 70 -16.85 4.03 -14.18
N GLU A 71 -16.55 4.52 -15.39
CA GLU A 71 -15.33 4.15 -16.11
C GLU A 71 -14.11 4.83 -15.49
N ALA A 72 -14.20 6.13 -15.20
CA ALA A 72 -13.13 6.83 -14.49
C ALA A 72 -12.90 6.25 -13.08
N ALA A 73 -13.97 5.87 -12.38
CA ALA A 73 -13.86 5.21 -11.08
C ALA A 73 -13.12 3.87 -11.16
N LYS A 74 -13.42 3.04 -12.17
CA LYS A 74 -12.73 1.77 -12.40
C LYS A 74 -11.27 1.97 -12.79
N GLU A 75 -10.97 2.90 -13.70
CA GLU A 75 -9.59 3.22 -14.09
C GLU A 75 -8.74 3.63 -12.90
N LEU A 76 -9.31 4.45 -12.00
CA LEU A 76 -8.64 4.81 -10.76
C LEU A 76 -8.38 3.57 -9.87
N LEU A 77 -9.41 2.76 -9.60
CA LEU A 77 -9.28 1.56 -8.76
C LEU A 77 -8.24 0.58 -9.33
N GLU A 78 -8.22 0.39 -10.66
CA GLU A 78 -7.21 -0.43 -11.33
C GLU A 78 -5.81 0.17 -11.19
N SER A 79 -5.66 1.49 -11.37
CA SER A 79 -4.36 2.16 -11.20
C SER A 79 -3.82 2.10 -9.77
N LEU A 80 -4.69 1.95 -8.76
CA LEU A 80 -4.28 1.78 -7.37
C LEU A 80 -3.66 0.42 -7.09
N LYS A 81 -3.90 -0.61 -7.92
CA LYS A 81 -3.37 -1.96 -7.70
C LYS A 81 -1.86 -2.01 -7.90
N ASP A 82 -1.36 -1.31 -8.91
CA ASP A 82 0.06 -1.37 -9.31
C ASP A 82 1.01 -1.06 -8.15
N PRO A 83 0.84 0.02 -7.36
CA PRO A 83 1.67 0.26 -6.19
C PRO A 83 1.73 -0.90 -5.18
N PHE A 84 0.60 -1.56 -4.92
CA PHE A 84 0.55 -2.70 -4.00
C PHE A 84 1.28 -3.91 -4.56
N VAL A 85 1.07 -4.20 -5.85
CA VAL A 85 1.75 -5.31 -6.56
C VAL A 85 3.26 -5.07 -6.62
N GLU A 86 3.68 -3.85 -6.93
CA GLU A 86 5.10 -3.47 -6.97
C GLU A 86 5.75 -3.64 -5.60
N PHE A 87 5.12 -3.11 -4.54
CA PHE A 87 5.66 -3.25 -3.19
C PHE A 87 5.71 -4.71 -2.74
N ALA A 88 4.66 -5.50 -2.97
CA ALA A 88 4.60 -6.92 -2.63
C ALA A 88 5.62 -7.80 -3.38
N SER A 89 6.12 -7.31 -4.51
CA SER A 89 7.08 -8.02 -5.36
C SER A 89 8.54 -7.72 -5.01
N VAL A 90 8.80 -6.74 -4.15
CA VAL A 90 10.19 -6.41 -3.77
C VAL A 90 10.79 -7.53 -2.92
N LYS A 91 12.10 -7.70 -3.01
CA LYS A 91 12.82 -8.57 -2.10
C LYS A 91 13.27 -7.76 -0.89
N ALA A 92 12.58 -7.91 0.23
CA ALA A 92 12.95 -7.23 1.47
C ALA A 92 14.33 -7.69 2.00
N PRO A 93 15.04 -6.83 2.76
CA PRO A 93 16.19 -7.26 3.55
C PRO A 93 15.82 -8.42 4.47
N ASP A 94 16.78 -9.33 4.75
CA ASP A 94 16.55 -10.49 5.62
C ASP A 94 16.00 -10.09 7.00
N THR A 95 16.41 -8.93 7.52
CA THR A 95 15.93 -8.38 8.79
C THR A 95 14.45 -7.99 8.79
N TYR A 96 13.85 -7.84 7.61
CA TYR A 96 12.45 -7.46 7.39
C TYR A 96 11.66 -8.53 6.63
N ALA A 97 12.22 -9.69 6.34
CA ALA A 97 11.57 -10.73 5.52
C ALA A 97 10.22 -11.16 6.11
N ASP A 98 10.16 -11.54 7.39
CA ASP A 98 8.91 -11.96 8.06
C ASP A 98 7.86 -10.84 8.07
N ALA A 99 8.29 -9.60 8.34
CA ALA A 99 7.41 -8.43 8.30
C ALA A 99 6.90 -8.17 6.88
N HIS A 100 7.75 -8.38 5.87
CA HIS A 100 7.40 -8.20 4.47
C HIS A 100 6.44 -9.27 3.96
N GLU A 101 6.55 -10.52 4.42
CA GLU A 101 5.55 -11.55 4.11
C GLU A 101 4.15 -11.13 4.59
N LYS A 102 4.07 -10.51 5.77
CA LYS A 102 2.83 -9.92 6.28
C LYS A 102 2.35 -8.74 5.44
N PHE A 103 3.23 -7.81 5.07
CA PHE A 103 2.84 -6.71 4.20
C PHE A 103 2.41 -7.16 2.81
N LYS A 104 3.06 -8.19 2.26
CA LYS A 104 2.67 -8.81 1.00
C LYS A 104 1.26 -9.38 1.08
N SER A 105 0.95 -10.15 2.13
CA SER A 105 -0.42 -10.66 2.36
C SER A 105 -1.45 -9.51 2.42
N GLY A 106 -1.12 -8.42 3.14
CA GLY A 106 -1.95 -7.22 3.17
C GLY A 106 -2.11 -6.53 1.81
N CYS A 107 -1.05 -6.46 0.99
CA CYS A 107 -1.08 -5.91 -0.37
C CYS A 107 -1.92 -6.77 -1.31
N ASP A 108 -1.75 -8.09 -1.26
CA ASP A 108 -2.55 -9.04 -2.05
C ASP A 108 -4.04 -8.91 -1.68
N GLY A 109 -4.35 -8.76 -0.38
CA GLY A 109 -5.70 -8.49 0.09
C GLY A 109 -6.26 -7.15 -0.41
N MET A 110 -5.44 -6.09 -0.45
CA MET A 110 -5.84 -4.79 -1.02
C MET A 110 -6.14 -4.88 -2.51
N VAL A 111 -5.36 -5.65 -3.27
CA VAL A 111 -5.62 -5.89 -4.69
C VAL A 111 -6.96 -6.61 -4.86
N GLU A 112 -7.22 -7.66 -4.07
CA GLU A 112 -8.52 -8.34 -4.09
C GLU A 112 -9.68 -7.41 -3.70
N TYR A 113 -9.44 -6.47 -2.78
CA TYR A 113 -10.45 -5.48 -2.38
C TYR A 113 -10.79 -4.56 -3.53
N LEU A 114 -9.77 -4.06 -4.25
CA LEU A 114 -9.96 -3.19 -5.41
C LEU A 114 -10.67 -3.93 -6.55
N ASP A 115 -10.30 -5.20 -6.82
CA ASP A 115 -10.98 -6.04 -7.80
C ASP A 115 -12.46 -6.27 -7.46
N MET A 116 -12.77 -6.45 -6.16
CA MET A 116 -14.14 -6.56 -5.68
C MET A 116 -14.91 -5.27 -5.93
N MET A 117 -14.31 -4.10 -5.68
CA MET A 117 -14.95 -2.81 -5.92
C MET A 117 -15.21 -2.57 -7.41
N VAL A 118 -14.27 -2.92 -8.28
CA VAL A 118 -14.45 -2.87 -9.75
C VAL A 118 -15.61 -3.78 -10.16
N THR A 119 -15.63 -5.02 -9.66
CA THR A 119 -16.71 -5.98 -9.92
C THR A 119 -18.07 -5.46 -9.43
N ALA A 120 -18.10 -4.78 -8.28
CA ALA A 120 -19.32 -4.20 -7.72
C ALA A 120 -19.84 -3.01 -8.56
N ILE A 121 -18.95 -2.24 -9.19
CA ILE A 121 -19.34 -1.19 -10.14
C ILE A 121 -20.02 -1.81 -11.37
N ASP A 122 -19.47 -2.90 -11.91
CA ASP A 122 -20.01 -3.55 -13.11
C ASP A 122 -21.30 -4.34 -12.85
N SER A 123 -21.39 -5.02 -11.71
CA SER A 123 -22.52 -5.89 -11.35
C SER A 123 -23.62 -5.18 -10.55
N GLY A 124 -23.30 -4.07 -9.88
CA GLY A 124 -24.17 -3.44 -8.88
C GLY A 124 -24.28 -4.22 -7.56
N GLU A 125 -23.53 -5.31 -7.41
CA GLU A 125 -23.59 -6.20 -6.25
C GLU A 125 -22.28 -6.13 -5.45
N LEU A 126 -22.40 -6.01 -4.12
CA LEU A 126 -21.26 -5.99 -3.21
C LEU A 126 -21.45 -7.06 -2.14
N ASP A 127 -20.52 -8.00 -2.06
CA ASP A 127 -20.46 -8.97 -0.97
C ASP A 127 -19.90 -8.30 0.30
N ALA A 128 -20.79 -7.76 1.13
CA ALA A 128 -20.43 -7.03 2.34
C ALA A 128 -19.73 -7.92 3.39
N GLU A 129 -20.02 -9.23 3.44
CA GLU A 129 -19.36 -10.17 4.35
C GLU A 129 -17.92 -10.39 3.90
N LYS A 130 -17.72 -10.67 2.62
CA LYS A 130 -16.37 -10.81 2.04
C LYS A 130 -15.58 -9.51 2.18
N MET A 131 -16.19 -8.36 1.89
CA MET A 131 -15.55 -7.05 2.06
C MET A 131 -15.07 -6.84 3.50
N THR A 132 -15.93 -7.12 4.49
CA THR A 132 -15.58 -6.95 5.92
C THR A 132 -14.45 -7.89 6.34
N SER A 133 -14.53 -9.16 5.93
CA SER A 133 -13.48 -10.15 6.21
C SER A 133 -12.14 -9.73 5.60
N LEU A 134 -12.17 -9.27 4.35
CA LEU A 134 -10.99 -8.86 3.60
C LEU A 134 -10.34 -7.62 4.24
N VAL A 135 -11.12 -6.59 4.54
CA VAL A 135 -10.64 -5.37 5.22
C VAL A 135 -10.03 -5.71 6.58
N THR A 136 -10.63 -6.64 7.34
CA THR A 136 -10.09 -7.08 8.63
C THR A 136 -8.75 -7.83 8.47
N ALA A 137 -8.66 -8.72 7.47
CA ALA A 137 -7.43 -9.45 7.17
C ALA A 137 -6.31 -8.50 6.76
N ILE A 138 -6.58 -7.58 5.82
CA ILE A 138 -5.65 -6.53 5.39
C ILE A 138 -5.13 -5.75 6.60
N GLN A 139 -6.03 -5.27 7.46
CA GLN A 139 -5.65 -4.50 8.64
C GLN A 139 -4.76 -5.29 9.58
N THR A 140 -5.11 -6.56 9.83
CA THR A 140 -4.37 -7.46 10.71
C THR A 140 -2.96 -7.69 10.17
N ASP A 141 -2.83 -7.98 8.87
CA ASP A 141 -1.54 -8.31 8.27
C ASP A 141 -0.61 -7.08 8.23
N PHE A 142 -1.10 -5.90 7.89
CA PHE A 142 -0.29 -4.68 7.99
C PHE A 142 0.07 -4.33 9.44
N GLN A 143 -0.80 -4.59 10.43
CA GLN A 143 -0.49 -4.39 11.85
C GLN A 143 0.56 -5.39 12.35
N ASP A 144 0.41 -6.67 12.04
CA ASP A 144 1.34 -7.73 12.38
C ASP A 144 2.73 -7.43 11.79
N GLY A 145 2.78 -7.13 10.50
CA GLY A 145 4.03 -6.76 9.83
C GLY A 145 4.68 -5.54 10.51
N ALA A 146 3.90 -4.50 10.84
CA ALA A 146 4.44 -3.32 11.51
C ALA A 146 4.94 -3.61 12.93
N ALA A 147 4.30 -4.53 13.65
CA ALA A 147 4.73 -4.96 14.98
C ALA A 147 6.05 -5.76 14.93
N MET A 148 6.26 -6.55 13.87
CA MET A 148 7.49 -7.31 13.63
C MET A 148 8.70 -6.41 13.30
N LEU A 149 8.47 -5.16 12.90
CA LEU A 149 9.53 -4.18 12.64
C LEU A 149 10.04 -3.46 13.90
N GLN A 150 9.42 -3.66 15.07
CA GLN A 150 9.82 -3.04 16.35
C GLN A 150 10.98 -3.80 17.01
#